data_AF-A0A969L755-F1
#
_entry.id   AF-A0A969L755-F1
#
_cell.length_a   1.000
_cell.length_b   1.000
_cell.length_c   1.000
_cell.angle_alpha   90.00
_cell.angle_beta   90.00
_cell.angle_gamma   90.00
#
_symmetry.space_group_name_H-M   'P 1'
#
loop_
_entity.id
_entity.type
_entity.pdbx_description
1 polymer ?
#
loop_
_entity_poly.entity_id
_entity_poly.type
_entity_poly.pdbx_seq_one_letter_code
_entity_poly.pdbx_strand_id
1 'polypeptide(L)'
;MTEDHQIDKKRKYYPGDTRQPGTKEYSMILGNLINYKHQLSREDNEQKIGELLLKVSVKLKELGFKTASDAVKRKVGRRKFGKFQNITLKKRNDTIDLALKCWEDASEKNEKAKLKPKDRDRHECP
;
A
#
# COMPACT_ATOMS: atom_id res chain seq x y z
N MET A 1 -36.27 25.88 8.42
CA MET A 1 -34.86 25.80 7.99
C MET A 1 -34.23 24.75 8.89
N THR A 2 -34.02 23.55 8.39
CA THR A 2 -33.53 22.42 9.17
C THR A 2 -32.14 22.09 8.66
N GLU A 3 -31.13 22.41 9.46
CA GLU A 3 -29.73 22.12 9.16
C GLU A 3 -29.47 20.62 9.39
N ASP A 4 -29.39 19.91 8.26
CA ASP A 4 -28.99 18.51 8.18
C ASP A 4 -27.53 18.38 8.67
N HIS A 5 -27.37 17.95 9.92
CA HIS A 5 -26.09 17.58 10.49
C HIS A 5 -25.57 16.35 9.72
N GLN A 6 -24.67 16.57 8.77
CA GLN A 6 -23.91 15.49 8.17
C GLN A 6 -23.02 14.84 9.23
N ILE A 7 -23.52 13.77 9.83
CA ILE A 7 -22.74 12.83 10.62
C ILE A 7 -21.62 12.33 9.72
N ASP A 8 -20.40 12.81 9.99
CA ASP A 8 -19.15 12.36 9.37
C ASP A 8 -18.94 10.87 9.72
N LYS A 9 -19.65 10.01 8.99
CA LYS A 9 -19.55 8.56 9.08
C LYS A 9 -18.13 8.21 8.67
N LYS A 10 -17.25 8.03 9.66
CA LYS A 10 -15.92 7.40 9.53
C LYS A 10 -16.07 6.22 8.56
N ARG A 11 -15.65 6.40 7.30
CA ARG A 11 -15.80 5.38 6.26
C ARG A 11 -15.13 4.10 6.79
N LYS A 12 -15.87 2.99 6.79
CA LYS A 12 -15.30 1.67 7.07
C LYS A 12 -14.25 1.43 5.99
N TYR A 13 -12.97 1.43 6.37
CA TYR A 13 -11.88 1.16 5.44
C TYR A 13 -11.81 -0.34 5.16
N TYR A 14 -12.06 -0.75 3.92
CA TYR A 14 -11.92 -2.13 3.50
C TYR A 14 -10.48 -2.43 3.05
N PRO A 15 -10.01 -3.69 3.12
CA PRO A 15 -8.70 -4.08 2.60
C PRO A 15 -8.55 -3.66 1.13
N GLY A 16 -7.47 -2.95 0.80
CA GLY A 16 -7.25 -2.43 -0.56
C GLY A 16 -7.82 -1.04 -0.85
N ASP A 17 -8.40 -0.35 0.14
CA ASP A 17 -8.72 1.08 0.07
C ASP A 17 -7.48 1.95 0.32
N THR A 18 -7.40 3.06 -0.42
CA THR A 18 -6.34 4.05 -0.24
C THR A 18 -6.39 4.66 1.16
N ARG A 19 -5.30 4.57 1.90
CA ARG A 19 -5.17 5.14 3.24
C ARG A 19 -4.59 6.54 3.18
N GLN A 20 -4.95 7.36 4.17
CA GLN A 20 -4.46 8.72 4.30
C GLN A 20 -3.04 8.73 4.89
N PRO A 21 -2.08 9.42 4.26
CA PRO A 21 -0.75 9.67 4.82
C PRO A 21 -0.84 10.37 6.19
N GLY A 22 0.13 10.11 7.07
CA GLY A 22 0.20 10.67 8.43
C GLY A 22 -0.61 9.90 9.48
N THR A 23 -1.33 8.84 9.08
CA THR A 23 -2.08 7.97 10.00
C THR A 23 -1.24 6.77 10.48
N LYS A 24 -1.61 6.20 11.63
CA LYS A 24 -1.01 4.96 12.15
C LYS A 24 -1.16 3.80 11.14
N GLU A 25 -2.32 3.69 10.51
CA GLU A 25 -2.62 2.63 9.55
C GLU A 25 -1.74 2.73 8.30
N TYR A 26 -1.52 3.94 7.79
CA TYR A 26 -0.59 4.18 6.68
C TYR A 26 0.84 3.74 7.05
N SER A 27 1.29 4.08 8.26
CA SER A 27 2.60 3.67 8.77
C SER A 27 2.70 2.14 8.92
N MET A 28 1.64 1.47 9.35
CA MET A 28 1.58 0.00 9.38
C MET A 28 1.65 -0.63 7.99
N ILE A 29 1.03 0.00 6.97
CA ILE A 29 1.12 -0.49 5.59
C ILE A 29 2.54 -0.35 5.04
N LEU A 30 3.23 0.75 5.33
CA LEU A 30 4.66 0.93 5.01
C LEU A 30 5.52 -0.17 5.64
N GLY A 31 5.30 -0.47 6.92
CA GLY A 31 5.99 -1.56 7.63
C GLY A 31 5.72 -2.93 7.00
N ASN A 32 4.48 -3.20 6.58
CA ASN A 32 4.15 -4.45 5.90
C ASN A 32 4.80 -4.53 4.51
N LEU A 33 4.84 -3.44 3.76
CA LEU A 33 5.45 -3.39 2.43
C LEU A 33 6.94 -3.75 2.48
N ILE A 34 7.69 -3.17 3.42
CA ILE A 34 9.12 -3.46 3.58
C ILE A 34 9.36 -4.89 4.08
N ASN A 35 8.50 -5.40 4.97
CA ASN A 35 8.56 -6.79 5.42
C ASN A 35 8.37 -7.76 4.25
N TYR A 36 7.36 -7.54 3.40
CA TYR A 36 7.14 -8.38 2.22
C TYR A 36 8.29 -8.28 1.20
N LYS A 37 8.90 -7.10 1.04
CA LYS A 37 10.12 -6.94 0.23
C LYS A 37 11.28 -7.77 0.78
N HIS A 38 11.50 -7.79 2.10
CA HIS A 38 12.52 -8.64 2.72
C HIS A 38 12.23 -10.14 2.56
N GLN A 39 10.96 -10.53 2.70
CA GLN A 39 10.55 -11.92 2.44
C GLN A 39 10.78 -12.31 0.98
N LEU A 40 10.43 -11.43 0.01
CA LEU A 40 10.71 -11.65 -1.41
C LEU A 40 12.20 -11.83 -1.69
N SER A 41 13.07 -11.09 -0.99
CA SER A 41 14.52 -11.18 -1.18
C SER A 41 15.12 -12.51 -0.71
N ARG A 42 14.44 -13.25 0.16
CA ARG A 42 14.93 -14.50 0.77
C ARG A 42 14.17 -15.74 0.32
N GLU A 43 13.10 -15.55 -0.45
CA GLU A 43 12.22 -16.63 -0.87
C GLU A 43 12.59 -17.12 -2.27
N ASP A 44 12.70 -18.44 -2.39
CA ASP A 44 13.03 -19.14 -3.64
C ASP A 44 11.87 -20.02 -4.12
N ASN A 45 10.84 -20.25 -3.29
CA ASN A 45 9.67 -21.00 -3.69
C ASN A 45 8.76 -20.16 -4.60
N GLU A 46 8.56 -20.64 -5.84
CA GLU A 46 7.74 -19.95 -6.85
C GLU A 46 6.34 -19.56 -6.36
N GLN A 47 5.68 -20.46 -5.63
CA GLN A 47 4.31 -20.22 -5.15
C GLN A 47 4.29 -19.11 -4.10
N LYS A 48 5.21 -19.17 -3.15
CA LYS A 48 5.32 -18.14 -2.10
C LYS A 48 5.72 -16.79 -2.68
N ILE A 49 6.61 -16.75 -3.68
CA ILE A 49 6.93 -15.51 -4.40
C ILE A 49 5.66 -14.95 -5.05
N GLY A 50 4.85 -15.79 -5.70
CA GLY A 50 3.55 -15.41 -6.28
C GLY A 50 2.58 -14.81 -5.26
N GLU A 51 2.47 -15.40 -4.07
CA GLU A 51 1.66 -14.88 -2.96
C GLU A 51 2.18 -13.54 -2.44
N LEU A 52 3.50 -13.42 -2.26
CA LEU A 52 4.15 -12.21 -1.78
C LEU A 52 3.98 -11.06 -2.78
N LEU A 53 4.12 -11.33 -4.07
CA LEU A 53 3.86 -10.35 -5.14
C LEU A 53 2.41 -9.83 -5.06
N LEU A 54 1.42 -10.70 -4.83
CA LEU A 54 0.03 -10.27 -4.63
C LEU A 54 -0.13 -9.40 -3.38
N LYS A 55 0.47 -9.81 -2.26
CA LYS A 55 0.46 -9.02 -1.01
C LYS A 55 1.06 -7.63 -1.23
N VAL A 56 2.21 -7.54 -1.91
CA VAL A 56 2.84 -6.27 -2.31
C VAL A 56 1.90 -5.44 -3.17
N SER A 57 1.24 -6.04 -4.17
CA SER A 57 0.29 -5.31 -5.02
C SER A 57 -0.88 -4.69 -4.23
N VAL A 58 -1.39 -5.39 -3.21
CA VAL A 58 -2.44 -4.88 -2.33
C VAL A 58 -1.92 -3.70 -1.51
N LYS A 59 -0.74 -3.82 -0.90
CA LYS A 59 -0.14 -2.74 -0.11
C LYS A 59 0.17 -1.50 -0.93
N LEU A 60 0.68 -1.66 -2.15
CA LEU A 60 0.89 -0.55 -3.09
C LEU A 60 -0.43 0.17 -3.41
N LYS A 61 -1.52 -0.57 -3.60
CA LYS A 61 -2.85 0.02 -3.81
C LYS A 61 -3.33 0.78 -2.56
N GLU A 62 -3.16 0.21 -1.37
CA GLU A 62 -3.53 0.86 -0.11
C GLU A 62 -2.73 2.15 0.15
N LEU A 63 -1.51 2.26 -0.37
CA LEU A 63 -0.70 3.49 -0.30
C LEU A 63 -1.06 4.52 -1.39
N GLY A 64 -1.95 4.19 -2.32
CA GLY A 64 -2.38 5.06 -3.43
C GLY A 64 -1.64 4.83 -4.75
N PHE A 65 -0.71 3.89 -4.83
CA PHE A 65 0.07 3.59 -6.05
C PHE A 65 -0.65 2.58 -6.94
N LYS A 66 -1.79 2.97 -7.52
CA LYS A 66 -2.61 2.11 -8.38
C LYS A 66 -1.82 1.55 -9.57
N THR A 67 -1.07 2.39 -10.29
CA THR A 67 -0.27 1.97 -11.45
C THR A 67 0.80 0.94 -11.08
N ALA A 68 1.46 1.12 -9.93
CA ALA A 68 2.46 0.17 -9.43
C ALA A 68 1.80 -1.16 -9.01
N SER A 69 0.64 -1.09 -8.33
CA SER A 69 -0.16 -2.27 -8.00
C SER A 69 -0.51 -3.09 -9.23
N ASP A 70 -1.01 -2.44 -10.29
CA ASP A 70 -1.41 -3.12 -11.52
C ASP A 70 -0.20 -3.66 -12.30
N ALA A 71 0.96 -3.00 -12.22
CA ALA A 71 2.22 -3.53 -12.77
C ALA A 71 2.63 -4.83 -12.06
N VAL A 72 2.58 -4.88 -10.72
CA VAL A 72 2.91 -6.10 -9.96
C VAL A 72 1.91 -7.21 -10.23
N LYS A 73 0.60 -6.92 -10.28
CA LYS A 73 -0.43 -7.92 -10.64
C LYS A 73 -0.19 -8.53 -12.02
N ARG A 74 0.21 -7.72 -13.01
CA ARG A 74 0.57 -8.23 -14.34
C ARG A 74 1.80 -9.14 -14.31
N LYS A 75 2.79 -8.87 -13.45
CA LYS A 75 3.98 -9.73 -13.27
C LYS A 75 3.61 -11.09 -12.67
N VAL A 76 2.71 -11.12 -11.69
CA VAL A 76 2.17 -12.36 -11.10
C VAL A 76 1.53 -13.26 -12.17
N GLY A 77 0.85 -12.66 -13.14
CA GLY A 77 0.19 -13.39 -14.21
C GLY A 77 -1.05 -14.16 -13.73
N ARG A 78 -1.53 -15.09 -14.56
CA ARG A 78 -2.71 -15.91 -14.26
C ARG A 78 -2.29 -17.18 -13.52
N ARG A 79 -3.11 -17.58 -12.54
CA ARG A 79 -2.97 -18.89 -11.90
C ARG A 79 -3.49 -19.97 -12.85
N LYS A 80 -2.76 -21.06 -13.00
CA LYS A 80 -3.21 -22.26 -13.73
C LYS A 80 -3.34 -23.40 -12.72
N PHE A 81 -4.51 -24.03 -12.63
CA PHE A 81 -4.82 -25.05 -11.61
C PHE A 81 -4.53 -24.59 -10.17
N GLY A 82 -4.84 -23.34 -9.84
CA GLY A 82 -4.62 -22.76 -8.50
C GLY A 82 -3.17 -22.41 -8.16
N LYS A 83 -2.19 -22.74 -9.02
CA LYS A 83 -0.77 -22.46 -8.82
C LYS A 83 -0.31 -21.25 -9.63
N PHE A 84 0.62 -20.49 -9.06
CA PHE A 84 1.40 -19.52 -9.81
C PHE A 84 2.31 -20.23 -10.80
N GLN A 85 2.54 -19.63 -11.97
CA GLN A 85 3.43 -20.17 -12.98
C GLN A 85 4.23 -19.02 -13.59
N ASN A 86 5.45 -19.34 -14.05
CA ASN A 86 6.34 -18.39 -14.73
C ASN A 86 6.73 -17.21 -13.83
N ILE A 87 6.93 -17.45 -12.53
CA ILE A 87 7.47 -16.43 -11.63
C ILE A 87 8.99 -16.52 -11.71
N THR A 88 9.58 -15.61 -12.48
CA THR A 88 11.01 -15.56 -12.69
C THR A 88 11.70 -14.69 -11.65
N LEU A 89 13.00 -14.94 -11.43
CA LEU A 89 13.87 -14.10 -10.60
C LEU A 89 13.82 -12.62 -11.02
N LYS A 90 13.72 -12.36 -12.33
CA LYS A 90 13.56 -11.01 -12.89
C LYS A 90 12.28 -10.34 -12.38
N LYS A 91 11.13 -11.02 -12.43
CA LYS A 91 9.85 -10.48 -11.93
C LYS A 91 9.90 -10.19 -10.43
N ARG A 92 10.60 -11.02 -9.67
CA ARG A 92 10.86 -10.83 -8.24
C ARG A 92 11.67 -9.56 -8.01
N ASN A 93 12.84 -9.44 -8.63
CA ASN A 93 13.74 -8.31 -8.48
C ASN A 93 13.09 -7.00 -8.93
N ASP A 94 12.45 -6.98 -10.10
CA ASP A 94 11.70 -5.80 -10.58
C ASP A 94 10.63 -5.33 -9.57
N THR A 95 10.00 -6.27 -8.86
CA THR A 95 8.99 -5.92 -7.85
C THR A 95 9.62 -5.41 -6.56
N ILE A 96 10.78 -5.95 -6.18
CA ILE A 96 11.56 -5.44 -5.04
C ILE A 96 11.94 -3.97 -5.29
N ASP A 97 12.45 -3.65 -6.48
CA ASP A 97 12.87 -2.30 -6.83
C ASP A 97 11.67 -1.34 -6.87
N LEU A 98 10.56 -1.77 -7.48
CA LEU A 98 9.33 -1.00 -7.51
C LEU A 98 8.75 -0.77 -6.11
N ALA A 99 8.75 -1.80 -5.25
CA ALA A 99 8.28 -1.70 -3.88
C ALA A 99 9.13 -0.73 -3.06
N LEU A 100 10.47 -0.76 -3.23
CA LEU A 100 11.39 0.16 -2.55
C LEU A 100 11.12 1.61 -2.97
N LYS A 101 11.06 1.88 -4.28
CA LYS A 101 10.81 3.23 -4.80
C LYS A 101 9.47 3.79 -4.31
N CYS A 102 8.40 2.98 -4.34
CA CYS A 102 7.10 3.40 -3.82
C CYS A 102 7.12 3.58 -2.30
N TRP A 103 7.88 2.77 -1.57
CA TRP A 103 8.03 2.91 -0.11
C TRP A 103 8.71 4.22 0.25
N GLU A 104 9.77 4.61 -0.45
CA GLU A 104 10.47 5.88 -0.22
C GLU A 104 9.55 7.09 -0.42
N ASP A 105 8.87 7.17 -1.57
CA ASP A 105 7.91 8.25 -1.86
C ASP A 105 6.74 8.27 -0.86
N ALA A 106 6.21 7.10 -0.51
CA ALA A 106 5.14 6.98 0.47
C ALA A 106 5.58 7.37 1.90
N SER A 107 6.79 6.99 2.28
CA SER A 107 7.39 7.34 3.57
C SER A 107 7.60 8.84 3.66
N GLU A 108 8.15 9.46 2.62
CA GLU A 108 8.32 10.91 2.55
C GLU A 108 6.97 11.65 2.67
N LYS A 109 5.93 11.19 1.96
CA LYS A 109 4.56 11.73 2.08
C LYS A 109 4.01 11.59 3.50
N ASN A 110 4.25 10.46 4.14
CA ASN A 110 3.79 10.19 5.51
C ASN A 110 4.48 11.11 6.53
N GLU A 111 5.79 11.29 6.43
CA GLU A 111 6.54 12.21 7.31
C GLU A 111 6.15 13.66 7.05
N LYS A 112 6.01 14.10 5.79
CA LYS A 112 5.49 15.44 5.46
C LYS A 112 4.10 15.68 6.03
N ALA A 113 3.22 14.67 5.99
CA ALA A 113 1.87 14.78 6.55
C ALA A 113 1.86 14.87 8.08
N LYS A 114 2.81 14.21 8.76
CA LYS A 114 3.01 14.34 10.22
C LYS A 114 3.61 15.69 10.62
N LEU A 115 4.48 16.23 9.78
CA LEU A 115 5.17 17.51 10.02
C LEU A 115 4.30 18.74 9.75
N LYS A 116 3.19 18.61 9.01
CA LYS A 116 2.19 19.68 8.94
C LYS A 116 1.53 19.82 10.32
N PRO A 117 1.81 20.90 11.07
CA PRO A 117 1.11 21.15 12.31
C PRO A 117 -0.37 21.32 11.98
N LYS A 118 -1.24 20.84 12.89
CA LYS A 118 -2.67 21.10 12.82
C LYS A 118 -2.92 22.61 12.93
N ASP A 119 -3.06 23.32 11.82
CA ASP A 119 -3.89 24.54 11.75
C ASP A 119 -5.36 24.16 11.59
N ARG A 120 -5.84 23.28 12.47
CA ARG A 120 -7.24 22.83 12.54
C ARG A 120 -7.67 22.66 13.99
N ASP A 121 -7.35 23.65 14.83
CA ASP A 121 -7.96 23.87 16.15
C ASP A 121 -7.60 25.27 16.68
N ARG A 122 -7.83 26.32 15.88
CA ARG A 122 -8.16 27.63 16.47
C ARG A 122 -9.62 27.87 16.16
N HIS A 123 -10.45 27.61 17.17
CA HIS A 123 -11.75 28.25 17.33
C HIS A 123 -11.64 29.73 16.95
N GLU A 124 -12.15 30.10 15.79
CA GLU A 124 -12.75 31.41 15.62
C GLU A 124 -14.12 31.33 16.31
N CYS A 125 -14.15 31.67 17.60
CA CYS A 125 -15.39 32.10 18.25
C CYS A 125 -15.52 33.61 17.98
N PRO A 126 -16.55 34.08 17.27
CA PRO A 126 -17.09 35.42 17.52
C PRO A 126 -17.75 35.49 18.90
#